data_AF-A0A1V6G4G4-F1
#
_entry.id   AF-A0A1V6G4G4-F1
#
_cell.length_a   1.000
_cell.length_b   1.000
_cell.length_c   1.000
_cell.angle_alpha   90.00
_cell.angle_beta   90.00
_cell.angle_gamma   90.00
#
_symmetry.space_group_name_H-M   'P 1'
#
loop_
_entity.id
_entity.type
_entity.pdbx_description
1 polymer ?
#
loop_
_entity_poly.entity_id
_entity_poly.type
_entity_poly.pdbx_seq_one_letter_code
_entity_poly.pdbx_strand_id
1 'polypeptide(L)'
;MYHGDEETLVEAARTQTAMTHDDPLVVDAAEFFARVTCRVLQGERPSMAAAQTARERFGGSMLEEWTGKGMSAAQGDSVATIKAYGQSCHIPDAFPGVIHLVSRYEDDLREALVQCVMAGGDSAGRGMMAGMVLGARGGMDAIPPEWVAGLKKGRQIGMLVDRISARS
;
A
#
# COMPACT_ATOMS: atom_id res chain seq x y z
N MET A 1 6.87 -12.09 10.67
CA MET A 1 6.15 -11.77 9.41
C MET A 1 5.97 -13.05 8.61
N TYR A 2 4.83 -13.28 7.94
CA TYR A 2 4.60 -14.44 7.05
C TYR A 2 5.44 -14.37 5.75
N HIS A 3 6.71 -13.95 5.81
CA HIS A 3 7.55 -13.73 4.63
C HIS A 3 7.80 -15.02 3.83
N GLY A 4 7.56 -16.19 4.43
CA GLY A 4 7.74 -17.50 3.79
C GLY A 4 6.45 -18.16 3.29
N ASP A 5 5.28 -17.57 3.50
CA ASP A 5 3.99 -18.15 3.10
C ASP A 5 3.00 -17.06 2.66
N GLU A 6 3.10 -16.70 1.38
CA GLU A 6 2.25 -15.70 0.73
C GLU A 6 0.77 -16.07 0.80
N GLU A 7 0.43 -17.36 0.66
CA GLU A 7 -0.97 -17.80 0.65
C GLU A 7 -1.61 -17.69 2.03
N THR A 8 -0.89 -18.05 3.10
CA THR A 8 -1.37 -17.82 4.48
C THR A 8 -1.57 -16.32 4.76
N LEU A 9 -0.69 -15.46 4.26
CA LEU A 9 -0.86 -14.00 4.40
C LEU A 9 -2.12 -13.51 3.67
N VAL A 10 -2.34 -13.98 2.44
CA VAL A 10 -3.51 -13.63 1.63
C VAL A 10 -4.79 -14.11 2.29
N GLU A 11 -4.84 -15.35 2.76
CA GLU A 11 -6.01 -15.90 3.45
C GLU A 11 -6.35 -15.06 4.69
N ALA A 12 -5.35 -14.76 5.54
CA ALA A 12 -5.55 -13.93 6.72
C ALA A 12 -6.04 -12.52 6.36
N ALA A 13 -5.48 -11.89 5.31
CA ALA A 13 -5.88 -10.56 4.85
C ALA A 13 -7.34 -10.55 4.34
N ARG A 14 -7.74 -11.57 3.57
CA ARG A 14 -9.11 -11.74 3.07
C ARG A 14 -10.08 -11.95 4.21
N THR A 15 -9.79 -12.89 5.11
CA THR A 15 -10.65 -13.19 6.27
C THR A 15 -10.84 -11.98 7.17
N GLN A 16 -9.77 -11.26 7.51
CA GLN A 16 -9.86 -10.09 8.37
C GLN A 16 -10.70 -8.97 7.73
N THR A 17 -10.53 -8.74 6.43
CA THR A 17 -11.28 -7.71 5.69
C THR A 17 -12.77 -8.05 5.65
N ALA A 18 -13.10 -9.30 5.32
CA ALA A 18 -14.48 -9.80 5.21
C ALA A 18 -15.28 -9.72 6.52
N MET A 19 -14.61 -9.68 7.69
CA MET A 19 -15.29 -9.50 8.98
C MET A 19 -15.88 -8.10 9.19
N THR A 20 -15.40 -7.09 8.45
CA THR A 20 -15.81 -5.68 8.65
C THR A 20 -16.42 -5.06 7.40
N HIS A 21 -16.12 -5.60 6.23
CA HIS A 21 -16.62 -5.12 4.94
C HIS A 21 -17.11 -6.33 4.12
N ASP A 22 -18.38 -6.30 3.72
CA ASP A 22 -19.01 -7.34 2.88
C ASP A 22 -19.04 -6.91 1.40
N ASP A 23 -17.93 -6.35 0.92
CA ASP A 23 -17.75 -5.96 -0.48
C ASP A 23 -16.59 -6.78 -1.09
N PRO A 24 -16.86 -7.65 -2.07
CA PRO A 24 -15.85 -8.46 -2.73
C PRO A 24 -14.66 -7.65 -3.26
N LEU A 25 -14.91 -6.43 -3.73
CA LEU A 25 -13.88 -5.57 -4.31
C LEU A 25 -12.89 -5.05 -3.26
N VAL A 26 -13.39 -4.80 -2.04
CA VAL A 26 -12.55 -4.42 -0.88
C VAL A 26 -11.69 -5.61 -0.45
N VAL A 27 -12.26 -6.82 -0.42
CA VAL A 27 -11.54 -8.05 -0.09
C VAL A 27 -10.47 -8.37 -1.13
N ASP A 28 -10.77 -8.19 -2.41
CA ASP A 28 -9.81 -8.39 -3.50
C ASP A 28 -8.70 -7.33 -3.48
N ALA A 29 -9.01 -6.08 -3.14
CA ALA A 29 -7.99 -5.05 -2.94
C ALA A 29 -7.06 -5.40 -1.76
N ALA A 30 -7.59 -5.97 -0.68
CA ALA A 30 -6.77 -6.44 0.45
C ALA A 30 -5.83 -7.58 0.03
N GLU A 31 -6.32 -8.57 -0.73
CA GLU A 31 -5.46 -9.61 -1.31
C GLU A 31 -4.38 -9.00 -2.22
N PHE A 32 -4.76 -8.08 -3.11
CA PHE A 32 -3.83 -7.42 -4.02
C PHE A 32 -2.65 -6.80 -3.27
N PHE A 33 -2.92 -5.95 -2.27
CA PHE A 33 -1.84 -5.29 -1.54
C PHE A 33 -1.05 -6.22 -0.63
N ALA A 34 -1.65 -7.30 -0.13
CA ALA A 34 -0.93 -8.35 0.60
C ALA A 34 0.12 -9.03 -0.29
N ARG A 35 -0.26 -9.43 -1.51
CA ARG A 35 0.65 -10.03 -2.50
C ARG A 35 1.75 -9.07 -2.94
N VAL A 36 1.39 -7.82 -3.27
CA VAL A 36 2.36 -6.77 -3.64
C VAL A 36 3.39 -6.57 -2.53
N THR A 37 2.94 -6.43 -1.28
CA THR A 37 3.84 -6.21 -0.14
C THR A 37 4.75 -7.43 0.09
N CYS A 38 4.23 -8.66 -0.06
CA CYS A 38 5.03 -9.88 0.05
C CYS A 38 6.15 -9.92 -0.99
N ARG A 39 5.84 -9.64 -2.25
CA ARG A 39 6.85 -9.59 -3.33
C ARG A 39 7.90 -8.49 -3.11
N VAL A 40 7.49 -7.32 -2.62
CA VAL A 40 8.41 -6.24 -2.29
C VAL A 40 9.35 -6.63 -1.14
N LEU A 41 8.85 -7.32 -0.10
CA LEU A 41 9.69 -7.85 0.98
C LEU A 41 10.71 -8.90 0.48
N GLN A 42 10.41 -9.58 -0.63
CA GLN A 42 11.32 -10.51 -1.30
C GLN A 42 12.32 -9.82 -2.24
N GLY A 43 12.30 -8.48 -2.30
CA GLY A 43 13.28 -7.67 -3.04
C GLY A 43 12.76 -7.12 -4.38
N GLU A 44 11.51 -7.39 -4.76
CA GLU A 44 10.95 -6.83 -5.98
C GLU A 44 10.73 -5.30 -5.86
N ARG A 45 10.80 -4.59 -7.00
CA ARG A 45 10.46 -3.16 -7.04
C ARG A 45 8.94 -2.98 -6.88
N PRO A 46 8.46 -2.02 -6.08
CA PRO A 46 7.03 -1.82 -5.85
C PRO A 46 6.17 -1.71 -7.12
N SER A 47 6.63 -0.95 -8.11
CA SER A 47 5.94 -0.80 -9.40
C SER A 47 5.82 -2.11 -10.17
N MET A 48 6.88 -2.93 -10.17
CA MET A 48 6.90 -4.24 -10.83
C MET A 48 6.01 -5.26 -10.10
N ALA A 49 6.09 -5.30 -8.78
CA ALA A 49 5.25 -6.18 -7.95
C ALA A 49 3.76 -5.88 -8.15
N ALA A 50 3.38 -4.59 -8.20
CA ALA A 50 2.02 -4.16 -8.49
C ALA A 50 1.55 -4.60 -9.89
N ALA A 51 2.36 -4.34 -10.93
CA ALA A 51 2.03 -4.69 -12.30
C ALA A 51 1.86 -6.20 -12.51
N GLN A 52 2.77 -7.00 -11.95
CA GLN A 52 2.70 -8.45 -12.06
C GLN A 52 1.53 -9.03 -11.28
N THR A 53 1.30 -8.57 -10.03
CA THR A 53 0.16 -9.00 -9.22
C THR A 53 -1.16 -8.71 -9.94
N ALA A 54 -1.32 -7.50 -10.49
CA ALA A 54 -2.49 -7.13 -11.27
C ALA A 54 -2.72 -8.10 -12.43
N ARG A 55 -1.70 -8.31 -13.26
CA ARG A 55 -1.80 -9.14 -14.47
C ARG A 55 -2.01 -10.63 -14.18
N GLU A 56 -1.28 -11.18 -13.22
CA GLU A 56 -1.25 -12.63 -12.94
C GLU A 56 -2.47 -13.11 -12.16
N ARG A 57 -2.98 -12.27 -11.24
CA ARG A 57 -4.04 -12.66 -10.32
C ARG A 57 -5.38 -11.98 -10.59
N PHE A 58 -5.35 -10.79 -11.16
CA PHE A 58 -6.51 -9.91 -11.34
C PHE A 58 -6.71 -9.47 -12.80
N GLY A 59 -6.15 -10.22 -13.75
CA GLY A 59 -6.28 -9.94 -15.19
C GLY A 59 -7.74 -9.85 -15.63
N GLY A 60 -8.08 -8.79 -16.39
CA GLY A 60 -9.43 -8.48 -16.85
C GLY A 60 -10.36 -7.87 -15.80
N SER A 61 -9.85 -7.52 -14.61
CA SER A 61 -10.65 -6.92 -13.53
C SER A 61 -10.47 -5.40 -13.41
N MET A 62 -11.32 -4.77 -12.59
CA MET A 62 -11.18 -3.36 -12.22
C MET A 62 -9.86 -3.06 -11.51
N LEU A 63 -9.29 -4.01 -10.76
CA LEU A 63 -8.01 -3.82 -10.06
C LEU A 63 -6.84 -3.73 -11.04
N GLU A 64 -6.87 -4.50 -12.13
CA GLU A 64 -5.87 -4.38 -13.20
C GLU A 64 -6.01 -3.02 -13.90
N GLU A 65 -7.23 -2.61 -14.22
CA GLU A 65 -7.49 -1.30 -14.83
C GLU A 65 -6.99 -0.15 -13.94
N TRP A 66 -7.31 -0.16 -12.64
CA TRP A 66 -6.88 0.88 -11.71
C TRP A 66 -5.38 0.85 -11.43
N THR A 67 -4.76 -0.32 -11.46
CA THR A 67 -3.30 -0.44 -11.41
C THR A 67 -2.68 0.24 -12.63
N GLY A 68 -3.16 -0.08 -13.83
CA GLY A 68 -2.72 0.57 -15.07
C GLY A 68 -2.93 2.09 -15.05
N LYS A 69 -4.10 2.54 -14.58
CA LYS A 69 -4.44 3.97 -14.43
C LYS A 69 -3.43 4.68 -13.54
N GLY A 70 -3.19 4.17 -12.33
CA GLY A 70 -2.24 4.76 -11.39
C GLY A 70 -0.80 4.75 -11.90
N MET A 71 -0.35 3.65 -12.52
CA MET A 71 1.00 3.54 -13.09
C MET A 71 1.22 4.50 -14.26
N SER A 72 0.23 4.64 -15.14
CA SER A 72 0.33 5.54 -16.30
C SER A 72 0.49 7.02 -15.92
N ALA A 73 0.02 7.39 -14.72
CA ALA A 73 0.11 8.74 -14.19
C ALA A 73 1.35 8.99 -13.32
N ALA A 74 2.24 8.00 -13.14
CA ALA A 74 3.39 8.10 -12.23
C ALA A 74 4.29 9.32 -12.48
N GLN A 75 4.36 9.83 -13.72
CA GLN A 75 5.14 11.02 -14.06
C GLN A 75 4.40 12.35 -13.81
N GLY A 76 3.10 12.32 -13.55
CA GLY A 76 2.27 13.50 -13.28
C GLY A 76 2.38 14.07 -11.86
N ASP A 77 1.86 15.28 -11.68
CA ASP A 77 1.74 15.92 -10.36
C ASP A 77 0.81 15.11 -9.44
N SER A 78 1.29 14.76 -8.24
CA SER A 78 0.57 13.82 -7.39
C SER A 78 -0.70 14.40 -6.81
N VAL A 79 -0.69 15.69 -6.44
CA VAL A 79 -1.85 16.38 -5.90
C VAL A 79 -2.95 16.48 -6.96
N ALA A 80 -2.61 16.86 -8.18
CA ALA A 80 -3.55 16.95 -9.29
C ALA A 80 -4.09 15.58 -9.71
N THR A 81 -3.21 14.58 -9.87
CA THR A 81 -3.59 13.21 -10.24
C THR A 81 -4.58 12.62 -9.23
N ILE A 82 -4.28 12.72 -7.94
CA ILE A 82 -5.14 12.19 -6.88
C ILE A 82 -6.50 12.92 -6.86
N LYS A 83 -6.50 14.25 -7.01
CA LYS A 83 -7.76 15.01 -7.09
C LYS A 83 -8.63 14.56 -8.28
N ALA A 84 -8.02 14.23 -9.41
CA ALA A 84 -8.74 13.75 -10.59
C ALA A 84 -9.32 12.34 -10.42
N TYR A 85 -8.73 11.50 -9.56
CA TYR A 85 -9.25 10.16 -9.28
C TYR A 85 -10.35 10.16 -8.23
N GLY A 86 -10.31 11.12 -7.30
CA GLY A 86 -11.19 11.18 -6.14
C GLY A 86 -10.36 11.13 -4.86
N GLN A 87 -10.85 11.81 -3.82
CA GLN A 87 -10.14 11.96 -2.55
C GLN A 87 -10.87 11.26 -1.40
N SER A 88 -11.84 10.39 -1.72
CA SER A 88 -12.57 9.59 -0.74
C SER A 88 -11.82 8.31 -0.40
N CYS A 89 -12.25 7.60 0.64
CA CYS A 89 -11.78 6.25 0.96
C CYS A 89 -12.45 5.15 0.14
N HIS A 90 -13.35 5.49 -0.78
CA HIS A 90 -13.97 4.51 -1.65
C HIS A 90 -12.93 3.91 -2.60
N ILE A 91 -12.91 2.59 -2.74
CA ILE A 91 -11.84 1.86 -3.44
C ILE A 91 -11.55 2.39 -4.86
N PRO A 92 -12.56 2.65 -5.73
CA PRO A 92 -12.33 3.20 -7.07
C PRO A 92 -11.56 4.53 -7.11
N ASP A 93 -11.70 5.34 -6.05
CA ASP A 93 -11.02 6.63 -5.92
C ASP A 93 -9.62 6.44 -5.31
N ALA A 94 -9.55 5.68 -4.23
CA ALA A 94 -8.36 5.53 -3.41
C ALA A 94 -7.29 4.64 -4.07
N PHE A 95 -7.69 3.52 -4.67
CA PHE A 95 -6.79 2.50 -5.21
C PHE A 95 -5.82 3.04 -6.27
N PRO A 96 -6.28 3.69 -7.37
CA PRO A 96 -5.35 4.22 -8.37
C PRO A 96 -4.45 5.32 -7.80
N GLY A 97 -4.91 6.06 -6.79
CA GLY A 97 -4.10 7.05 -6.07
C GLY A 97 -2.97 6.42 -5.26
N VAL A 98 -3.21 5.28 -4.61
CA VAL A 98 -2.16 4.51 -3.93
C VAL A 98 -1.13 4.00 -4.95
N ILE A 99 -1.58 3.41 -6.06
CA ILE A 99 -0.67 2.89 -7.10
C ILE A 99 0.17 4.01 -7.72
N HIS A 100 -0.41 5.18 -7.96
CA HIS A 100 0.33 6.36 -8.42
C HIS A 100 1.48 6.71 -7.46
N LEU A 101 1.20 6.83 -6.17
CA LEU A 101 2.21 7.15 -5.16
C LEU A 101 3.31 6.07 -5.08
N VAL A 102 2.90 4.80 -5.03
CA VAL A 102 3.81 3.66 -4.96
C VAL A 102 4.72 3.59 -6.19
N SER A 103 4.18 3.89 -7.38
CA SER A 103 4.92 3.81 -8.64
C SER A 103 5.85 5.01 -8.84
N ARG A 104 5.41 6.21 -8.46
CA ARG A 104 6.18 7.45 -8.62
C ARG A 104 7.34 7.56 -7.65
N TYR A 105 7.12 7.12 -6.41
CA TYR A 105 8.06 7.33 -5.29
C TYR A 105 8.57 5.99 -4.74
N GLU A 106 8.80 5.03 -5.63
CA GLU A 106 9.16 3.66 -5.26
C GLU A 106 10.44 3.56 -4.40
N ASP A 107 11.32 4.56 -4.47
CA ASP A 107 12.53 4.67 -3.67
C ASP A 107 12.53 5.91 -2.73
N ASP A 108 11.38 6.59 -2.54
CA ASP A 108 11.25 7.78 -1.67
C ASP A 108 9.93 7.77 -0.86
N LEU A 109 9.92 6.98 0.22
CA LEU A 109 8.78 6.89 1.14
C LEU A 109 8.39 8.24 1.75
N ARG A 110 9.36 9.11 2.03
CA ARG A 110 9.10 10.41 2.66
C ARG A 110 8.28 11.28 1.72
N GLU A 111 8.73 11.46 0.48
CA GLU A 111 8.03 12.30 -0.48
C GLU A 111 6.66 11.71 -0.83
N ALA A 112 6.56 10.39 -0.95
CA ALA A 112 5.28 9.71 -1.19
C ALA A 112 4.21 10.08 -0.15
N LEU A 113 4.58 10.03 1.14
CA LEU A 113 3.66 10.31 2.24
C LEU A 113 3.38 11.81 2.38
N VAL A 114 4.36 12.68 2.11
CA VAL A 114 4.13 14.13 2.03
C VAL A 114 3.10 14.44 0.95
N GLN A 115 3.28 13.90 -0.26
CA GLN A 115 2.37 14.11 -1.39
C GLN A 115 0.99 13.51 -1.13
N CYS A 116 0.93 12.38 -0.44
CA CYS A 116 -0.33 11.79 0.02
C CYS A 116 -1.11 12.75 0.93
N VAL A 117 -0.45 13.39 1.89
CA VAL A 117 -1.07 14.37 2.81
C VAL A 117 -1.44 15.65 2.06
N MET A 118 -0.54 16.18 1.23
CA MET A 118 -0.77 17.40 0.45
C MET A 118 -1.93 17.26 -0.54
N ALA A 119 -2.15 16.04 -1.05
CA ALA A 119 -3.29 15.75 -1.90
C ALA A 119 -4.63 15.82 -1.14
N GLY A 120 -4.67 15.83 0.20
CA GLY A 120 -5.87 16.03 0.99
C GLY A 120 -6.92 14.91 0.91
N GLY A 121 -8.12 15.20 1.42
CA GLY A 121 -9.23 14.24 1.56
C GLY A 121 -8.98 13.17 2.62
N ASP A 122 -9.51 11.97 2.40
CA ASP A 122 -9.27 10.81 3.25
C ASP A 122 -7.89 10.18 2.96
N SER A 123 -6.86 10.93 3.34
CA SER A 123 -5.46 10.59 3.09
C SER A 123 -4.93 9.51 4.05
N ALA A 124 -5.63 9.21 5.14
CA ALA A 124 -5.16 8.25 6.14
C ALA A 124 -5.09 6.83 5.57
N GLY A 125 -6.18 6.38 4.94
CA GLY A 125 -6.22 5.07 4.28
C GLY A 125 -5.17 4.95 3.17
N ARG A 126 -5.12 5.94 2.27
CA ARG A 126 -4.12 5.99 1.20
C ARG A 126 -2.69 5.97 1.73
N GLY A 127 -2.41 6.75 2.78
CA GLY A 127 -1.10 6.83 3.42
C GLY A 127 -0.70 5.52 4.09
N MET A 128 -1.63 4.81 4.73
CA MET A 128 -1.35 3.49 5.30
C MET A 128 -0.95 2.48 4.22
N MET A 129 -1.68 2.44 3.10
CA MET A 129 -1.39 1.48 2.02
C MET A 129 -0.08 1.81 1.29
N ALA A 130 0.15 3.08 0.94
CA ALA A 130 1.39 3.51 0.31
C ALA A 130 2.59 3.30 1.25
N GLY A 131 2.44 3.66 2.53
CA GLY A 131 3.49 3.48 3.54
C GLY A 131 3.82 2.01 3.81
N MET A 132 2.83 1.11 3.77
CA MET A 132 3.06 -0.33 3.90
C MET A 132 3.95 -0.87 2.76
N VAL A 133 3.60 -0.57 1.51
CA VAL A 133 4.34 -1.06 0.35
C VAL A 133 5.74 -0.42 0.25
N LEU A 134 5.83 0.90 0.40
CA LEU A 134 7.11 1.61 0.30
C LEU A 134 7.99 1.35 1.53
N GLY A 135 7.40 1.12 2.70
CA GLY A 135 8.12 0.74 3.92
C GLY A 135 8.72 -0.65 3.82
N ALA A 136 8.02 -1.60 3.16
CA ALA A 136 8.58 -2.91 2.84
C ALA A 136 9.82 -2.81 1.93
N ARG A 137 9.85 -1.82 1.03
CA ARG A 137 10.97 -1.57 0.12
C ARG A 137 12.15 -0.90 0.81
N GLY A 138 11.89 0.19 1.54
CA GLY A 138 12.93 1.02 2.14
C GLY A 138 13.39 0.57 3.54
N GLY A 139 12.66 -0.35 4.16
CA GLY A 139 12.92 -0.78 5.54
C GLY A 139 12.74 0.35 6.56
N MET A 140 13.26 0.13 7.77
CA MET A 140 13.16 1.12 8.86
C MET A 140 13.96 2.40 8.57
N ASP A 141 15.03 2.33 7.79
CA ASP A 141 15.90 3.46 7.48
C ASP A 141 15.24 4.48 6.55
N ALA A 142 14.25 4.06 5.75
CA ALA A 142 13.48 4.96 4.90
C ALA A 142 12.46 5.80 5.70
N ILE A 143 12.16 5.43 6.96
CA ILE A 143 11.18 6.13 7.79
C ILE A 143 11.85 7.27 8.55
N PRO A 144 11.40 8.52 8.38
CA PRO A 144 11.92 9.66 9.13
C PRO A 144 11.84 9.45 10.65
N PRO A 145 12.96 9.48 11.40
CA PRO A 145 12.95 9.27 12.85
C PRO A 145 12.04 10.26 13.60
N GLU A 146 11.95 11.49 13.11
CA GLU A 146 11.07 12.53 13.66
C GLU A 146 9.58 12.17 13.55
N TRP A 147 9.18 11.42 12.51
CA TRP A 147 7.80 10.96 12.37
C TRP A 147 7.48 9.85 13.35
N VAL A 148 8.42 8.92 13.57
CA VAL A 148 8.27 7.85 14.57
C VAL A 148 8.22 8.45 15.98
N ALA A 149 9.08 9.43 16.28
CA ALA A 149 9.09 10.13 17.57
C ALA A 149 7.79 10.91 17.83
N GLY A 150 7.15 11.43 16.78
CA GLY A 150 5.88 12.14 16.85
C GLY A 150 4.66 11.25 17.10
N LEU A 151 4.77 9.92 16.99
CA LEU A 151 3.65 9.00 17.18
C LEU A 151 3.22 8.94 18.65
N LYS A 152 1.94 9.27 18.92
CA LYS A 152 1.33 9.16 20.26
C LYS A 152 1.53 7.79 20.92
N LYS A 153 1.61 6.73 20.12
CA LYS A 153 1.78 5.34 20.57
C LYS A 153 3.04 4.68 20.00
N GLY A 154 4.06 5.46 19.60
CA GLY A 154 5.26 4.96 18.93
C GLY A 154 5.95 3.81 19.67
N ARG A 155 6.16 3.94 20.99
CA ARG A 155 6.75 2.87 21.82
C ARG A 155 5.96 1.57 21.78
N GLN A 156 4.62 1.65 21.88
CA GLN A 156 3.76 0.48 21.87
C GLN A 156 3.76 -0.20 20.49
N ILE A 157 3.74 0.59 19.42
CA ILE A 157 3.82 0.08 18.05
C ILE A 157 5.15 -0.64 17.84
N GLY A 158 6.28 -0.05 18.24
CA GLY A 158 7.60 -0.69 18.17
C GLY A 158 7.63 -2.04 18.88
N MET A 159 7.13 -2.11 20.12
CA MET A 159 7.06 -3.38 20.86
C MET A 159 6.20 -4.46 20.17
N LEU A 160 5.13 -4.06 19.47
CA LEU A 160 4.29 -4.99 18.72
C LEU A 160 4.99 -5.49 17.46
N VAL A 161 5.69 -4.61 16.74
CA VAL A 161 6.52 -4.97 15.59
C VAL A 161 7.60 -5.96 16.00
N ASP A 162 8.34 -5.69 17.08
CA ASP A 162 9.38 -6.60 17.59
C ASP A 162 8.80 -7.99 17.93
N ARG A 163 7.62 -8.03 18.55
CA ARG A 163 6.94 -9.29 18.88
C ARG A 163 6.53 -10.09 17.64
N ILE A 164 6.11 -9.41 16.57
CA ILE A 164 5.76 -10.06 15.30
C ILE A 164 7.01 -10.54 14.56
N SER A 165 8.10 -9.79 14.63
CA SER A 165 9.40 -10.16 14.05
C SER A 165 10.03 -11.36 14.74
N ALA A 166 9.90 -11.45 16.07
CA ALA A 166 10.41 -12.59 16.85
C ALA A 166 9.64 -13.91 16.66
N ARG A 167 8.54 -13.90 15.88
CA ARG A 167 7.73 -15.08 15.55
C ARG A 167 7.96 -15.62 14.14
N SER A 168 8.77 -14.93 13.33
CA SER A 168 9.29 -15.39 12.04
C SER A 168 10.64 -16.04 12.24
#